data_AF-A0AA96VXJ5-F1
#
_entry.id   AF-A0AA96VXJ5-F1
#
_cell.length_a   1.000
_cell.length_b   1.000
_cell.length_c   1.000
_cell.angle_alpha   90.00
_cell.angle_beta   90.00
_cell.angle_gamma   90.00
#
_symmetry.space_group_name_H-M   'P 1'
#
loop_
_entity.id
_entity.type
_entity.pdbx_description
1 polymer ?
#
loop_
_entity_poly.entity_id
_entity_poly.type
_entity_poly.pdbx_seq_one_letter_code
_entity_poly.pdbx_strand_id
1 'polypeptide(L)'
;MDESQRKQIWKMRAEGLGYGLIGKATGLSRDSVKKYCKRNPALLGHGAATKQMAKADQIDGLRCPQCYQTLKIHKVGRPKKFCSDKCRKVWWTTHSDEHDKSKTAYEDLTCQQCGRSFLSYANPNRKFCSHSCYIQSRFYKGETNDKPTNNGN
;
A
#
# COMPACT_ATOMS: atom_id res chain seq x y z
N MET A 1 -20.02 -6.02 22.25
CA MET A 1 -19.92 -7.37 21.66
C MET A 1 -21.26 -8.05 21.79
N ASP A 2 -22.05 -7.97 20.73
CA ASP A 2 -23.39 -8.55 20.62
C ASP A 2 -23.36 -10.05 20.26
N GLU A 3 -24.53 -10.70 20.20
CA GLU A 3 -24.65 -12.14 19.93
C GLU A 3 -24.22 -12.51 18.50
N SER A 4 -24.47 -11.63 17.52
CA SER A 4 -24.08 -11.85 16.12
C SER A 4 -22.55 -11.87 15.98
N GLN A 5 -21.87 -10.92 16.62
CA GLN A 5 -20.42 -10.81 16.67
C GLN A 5 -19.81 -12.04 17.34
N ARG A 6 -20.43 -12.58 18.40
CA ARG A 6 -19.97 -13.79 19.07
C ARG A 6 -20.06 -15.01 18.16
N LYS A 7 -21.20 -15.22 17.48
CA LYS A 7 -21.37 -16.31 16.51
C LYS A 7 -20.35 -16.23 15.38
N GLN A 8 -20.08 -15.02 14.89
CA GLN A 8 -19.09 -14.77 13.85
C GLN A 8 -17.66 -15.05 14.32
N ILE A 9 -17.30 -14.62 15.54
CA ILE A 9 -16.00 -14.97 16.15
C ILE A 9 -15.84 -16.49 16.26
N TRP A 10 -16.88 -17.21 16.70
CA TRP A 10 -16.86 -18.67 16.81
C TRP A 10 -16.60 -19.34 15.46
N LYS A 11 -17.38 -19.00 14.44
CA LYS A 11 -17.21 -19.52 13.08
C LYS A 11 -15.80 -19.27 12.55
N MET A 12 -15.34 -18.01 12.61
CA MET A 12 -14.04 -17.64 12.07
C MET A 12 -12.87 -18.25 12.85
N ARG A 13 -13.00 -18.46 14.17
CA ARG A 13 -11.99 -19.16 14.98
C ARG A 13 -11.94 -20.65 14.65
N ALA A 14 -13.08 -21.29 14.40
CA ALA A 14 -13.15 -22.68 13.96
C ALA A 14 -12.48 -22.85 12.58
N GLU A 15 -12.62 -21.87 11.70
CA GLU A 15 -11.92 -21.76 10.41
C GLU A 15 -10.42 -21.42 10.53
N GLY A 16 -9.91 -21.21 11.76
CA GLY A 16 -8.49 -20.96 12.00
C GLY A 16 -8.03 -19.51 11.81
N LEU A 17 -8.95 -18.56 11.64
CA LEU A 17 -8.60 -17.15 11.46
C LEU A 17 -8.05 -16.52 12.74
N GLY A 18 -7.08 -15.63 12.57
CA GLY A 18 -6.44 -14.91 13.67
C GLY A 18 -7.27 -13.72 14.18
N TYR A 19 -6.99 -13.27 15.41
CA TYR A 19 -7.74 -12.19 16.07
C TYR A 19 -7.78 -10.87 15.29
N GLY A 20 -6.75 -10.58 14.49
CA GLY A 20 -6.69 -9.36 13.68
C GLY A 20 -7.70 -9.36 12.53
N LEU A 21 -7.80 -10.47 11.79
CA LEU A 21 -8.76 -10.63 10.69
C LEU A 21 -10.19 -10.66 11.22
N ILE A 22 -10.40 -11.37 12.34
CA ILE A 22 -11.70 -11.43 12.99
C ILE A 22 -12.13 -10.04 13.45
N GLY A 23 -11.25 -9.28 14.09
CA GLY A 23 -11.55 -7.91 14.52
C GLY A 23 -12.00 -7.02 13.36
N LYS A 24 -11.29 -7.06 12.22
CA LYS A 24 -11.68 -6.33 11.01
C LYS A 24 -13.07 -6.76 10.50
N ALA A 25 -13.33 -8.06 10.42
CA ALA A 25 -14.59 -8.57 9.89
C ALA A 25 -15.80 -8.32 10.81
N THR A 26 -15.59 -8.30 12.13
CA THR A 26 -16.67 -8.07 13.12
C THR A 26 -16.80 -6.61 13.54
N GLY A 27 -15.94 -5.71 13.04
CA GLY A 27 -15.88 -4.31 13.47
C GLY A 27 -15.39 -4.12 14.92
N LEU A 28 -14.62 -5.07 15.44
CA LEU A 28 -14.11 -5.05 16.82
C LEU A 28 -12.59 -4.85 16.84
N SER A 29 -12.07 -4.30 17.94
CA SER A 29 -10.62 -4.26 18.12
C SER A 29 -10.05 -5.68 18.27
N ARG A 30 -8.84 -5.89 17.75
CA ARG A 30 -8.10 -7.15 17.89
C ARG A 30 -8.04 -7.62 19.35
N ASP A 31 -7.87 -6.69 20.29
CA ASP A 31 -7.74 -7.00 21.71
C ASP A 31 -9.09 -7.35 22.37
N SER A 32 -10.20 -6.78 21.91
CA SER A 32 -11.55 -7.21 22.32
C SER A 32 -11.82 -8.67 21.91
N VAL A 33 -11.46 -9.04 20.68
CA VAL A 33 -11.57 -10.42 20.19
C VAL A 33 -10.66 -11.36 20.99
N LYS A 34 -9.42 -10.95 21.25
CA LYS A 34 -8.46 -11.72 22.06
C LYS A 34 -8.97 -11.94 23.49
N LYS A 35 -9.51 -10.92 24.14
CA LYS A 35 -10.06 -11.00 25.50
C LYS A 35 -11.27 -11.93 25.57
N TYR A 36 -12.15 -11.88 24.56
CA TYR A 36 -13.27 -12.81 24.46
C TYR A 36 -12.82 -14.25 24.22
N CYS A 37 -11.93 -14.50 23.26
CA CYS A 37 -11.41 -15.84 23.01
C CYS A 37 -10.68 -16.43 24.23
N LYS A 38 -9.95 -15.61 24.99
CA LYS A 38 -9.32 -16.03 26.26
C LYS A 38 -10.31 -16.51 27.32
N ARG A 39 -11.52 -15.95 27.34
CA ARG A 39 -12.60 -16.33 28.28
C ARG A 39 -13.38 -17.58 27.83
N ASN A 40 -13.13 -18.07 26.61
CA ASN A 40 -13.82 -19.21 26.02
C ASN A 40 -12.77 -20.27 25.64
N PRO A 41 -12.48 -21.25 26.53
CA PRO A 41 -11.41 -22.23 26.32
C PRO A 41 -11.53 -23.02 25.02
N ALA A 42 -12.74 -23.29 24.54
CA ALA A 42 -12.99 -23.98 23.26
C ALA A 42 -12.46 -23.21 22.03
N LEU A 43 -12.24 -21.90 22.13
CA LEU A 43 -11.66 -21.08 21.06
C LEU A 43 -10.13 -20.99 21.12
N LEU A 44 -9.52 -21.53 22.18
CA LEU A 44 -8.08 -21.62 22.38
C LEU A 44 -7.57 -22.94 21.75
N GLY A 45 -6.55 -22.86 20.89
CA GLY A 45 -5.96 -24.03 20.23
C GLY A 45 -5.78 -23.88 18.71
N HIS A 46 -6.71 -23.21 18.03
CA HIS A 46 -6.62 -22.99 16.57
C HIS A 46 -5.48 -22.04 16.14
N GLY A 47 -4.71 -21.48 17.09
CA GLY A 47 -3.53 -20.68 16.78
C GLY A 47 -2.44 -21.46 16.04
N ALA A 48 -2.38 -22.79 16.17
CA ALA A 48 -1.49 -23.63 15.39
C ALA A 48 -1.94 -23.72 13.91
N ALA A 49 -3.24 -23.88 13.65
CA ALA A 49 -3.81 -23.81 12.31
C ALA A 49 -3.59 -22.43 11.67
N THR A 50 -3.78 -21.34 12.43
CA THR A 50 -3.45 -19.98 11.97
C THR A 50 -1.97 -19.85 11.58
N LYS A 51 -1.04 -20.44 12.34
CA LYS A 51 0.40 -20.45 12.01
C LYS A 51 0.69 -21.28 10.75
N GLN A 52 -0.04 -22.38 10.52
CA GLN A 52 0.11 -23.20 9.31
C GLN A 52 -0.42 -22.47 8.08
N MET A 53 -1.58 -21.81 8.18
CA MET A 53 -2.12 -20.97 7.10
C MET A 53 -1.20 -19.78 6.79
N ALA A 54 -0.65 -19.12 7.81
CA ALA A 54 0.32 -18.04 7.61
C ALA A 54 1.60 -18.53 6.92
N LYS A 55 2.02 -19.78 7.14
CA LYS A 55 3.13 -20.39 6.39
C LYS A 55 2.74 -20.68 4.93
N ALA A 56 1.51 -21.13 4.67
CA ALA A 56 1.02 -21.35 3.30
C ALA A 56 0.96 -20.03 2.51
N ASP A 57 0.43 -18.97 3.11
CA ASP A 57 0.37 -17.63 2.50
C ASP A 57 1.78 -17.04 2.27
N GLN A 58 2.72 -17.35 3.17
CA GLN A 58 4.13 -17.02 2.97
C GLN A 58 4.74 -17.78 1.77
N ILE A 59 4.35 -19.03 1.53
CA ILE A 59 4.79 -19.85 0.37
C ILE A 59 4.26 -19.26 -0.96
N ASP A 60 3.04 -18.71 -0.98
CA ASP A 60 2.51 -18.04 -2.17
C ASP A 60 3.21 -16.69 -2.41
N GLY A 61 3.52 -15.94 -1.36
CA GLY A 61 4.37 -14.73 -1.43
C GLY A 61 5.83 -15.02 -1.83
N LEU A 62 6.22 -16.30 -1.85
CA LEU A 62 7.51 -16.82 -2.25
C LEU A 62 7.55 -17.28 -3.71
N ARG A 63 6.46 -17.17 -4.47
CA ARG A 63 6.41 -17.55 -5.89
C ARG A 63 6.31 -16.32 -6.78
N CYS A 64 6.92 -16.39 -7.95
CA CYS A 64 6.75 -15.36 -8.96
C CYS A 64 5.29 -15.37 -9.45
N PRO A 65 4.57 -14.25 -9.43
CA PRO A 65 3.19 -14.21 -9.92
C PRO A 65 3.06 -14.65 -11.38
N GLN A 66 4.05 -14.36 -12.23
CA GLN A 66 4.00 -14.64 -13.67
C GLN A 66 4.29 -16.10 -14.05
N CYS A 67 5.30 -16.73 -13.43
CA CYS A 67 5.75 -18.05 -13.84
C CYS A 67 5.70 -19.08 -12.71
N TYR A 68 5.20 -18.68 -11.54
CA TYR A 68 5.05 -19.50 -10.33
C TYR A 68 6.33 -20.13 -9.78
N GLN A 69 7.48 -19.80 -10.34
CA GLN A 69 8.78 -20.25 -9.84
C GLN A 69 9.06 -19.65 -8.45
N THR A 70 9.61 -20.47 -7.56
CA THR A 70 10.03 -20.04 -6.21
C THR A 70 11.13 -18.97 -6.28
N LEU A 71 10.92 -17.90 -5.52
CA LEU A 71 11.80 -16.76 -5.36
C LEU A 71 12.78 -17.04 -4.21
N LYS A 72 14.04 -16.67 -4.41
CA LYS A 72 15.05 -16.75 -3.35
C LYS A 72 14.78 -15.62 -2.34
N ILE A 73 14.51 -15.96 -1.09
CA ILE A 73 14.48 -14.98 0.00
C ILE A 73 15.92 -14.63 0.37
N HIS A 74 16.25 -13.34 0.28
CA HIS A 74 17.46 -12.80 0.87
C HIS A 74 17.18 -12.42 2.32
N LYS A 75 18.09 -12.76 3.24
CA LYS A 75 17.94 -12.46 4.68
C LYS A 75 17.91 -10.95 4.98
N VAL A 76 18.45 -10.14 4.07
CA VAL A 76 18.55 -8.69 4.17
C VAL A 76 18.00 -8.06 2.90
N GLY A 77 17.28 -6.95 3.04
CA GLY A 77 16.71 -6.19 1.92
C GLY A 77 15.25 -6.53 1.63
N ARG A 78 14.65 -5.76 0.70
CA ARG A 78 13.26 -5.94 0.30
C ARG A 78 13.10 -7.24 -0.49
N PRO A 79 12.15 -8.13 -0.13
CA PRO A 79 11.86 -9.32 -0.92
C PRO A 79 11.51 -8.97 -2.36
N LYS A 80 12.01 -9.78 -3.32
CA LYS A 80 11.64 -9.65 -4.72
C LYS A 80 10.22 -10.15 -4.92
N LYS A 81 9.45 -9.48 -5.77
CA LYS A 81 8.11 -9.93 -6.22
C LYS A 81 8.18 -10.81 -7.48
N PHE A 82 9.21 -10.64 -8.31
CA PHE A 82 9.35 -11.35 -9.58
C PHE A 82 10.70 -12.05 -9.66
N CYS A 83 10.77 -13.20 -10.35
CA CYS A 83 12.01 -13.95 -10.53
C CYS A 83 12.98 -13.26 -11.51
N SER A 84 12.45 -12.44 -12.41
CA SER A 84 13.20 -11.74 -13.46
C SER A 84 12.47 -10.48 -13.94
N ASP A 85 13.22 -9.59 -14.59
CA ASP A 85 12.68 -8.42 -15.27
C ASP A 85 11.71 -8.78 -16.41
N LYS A 86 11.95 -9.91 -17.09
CA LYS A 86 11.03 -10.45 -18.11
C LYS A 86 9.66 -10.75 -17.49
N CYS A 87 9.64 -11.49 -16.38
CA CYS A 87 8.41 -11.81 -15.68
C CYS A 87 7.70 -10.58 -15.13
N ARG A 88 8.45 -9.60 -14.61
CA ARG A 88 7.89 -8.31 -14.18
C ARG A 88 7.17 -7.61 -15.33
N LYS A 89 7.82 -7.48 -16.50
CA LYS A 89 7.24 -6.79 -17.67
C LYS A 89 5.96 -7.47 -18.14
N VAL A 90 6.00 -8.79 -18.36
CA VAL A 90 4.82 -9.54 -18.81
C VAL A 90 3.67 -9.37 -17.83
N TRP A 91 3.92 -9.54 -16.54
CA TRP A 91 2.89 -9.39 -15.51
C TRP A 91 2.22 -8.02 -15.54
N TRP A 92 3.00 -6.94 -15.66
CA TRP A 92 2.45 -5.58 -15.72
C TRP A 92 1.68 -5.30 -17.01
N THR A 93 2.07 -5.90 -18.13
CA THR A 93 1.32 -5.78 -19.38
C THR A 93 0.01 -6.54 -19.31
N THR A 94 0.01 -7.77 -18.79
CA THR A 94 -1.18 -8.62 -18.75
C THR A 94 -2.19 -8.21 -17.68
N HIS A 95 -1.75 -7.62 -16.56
CA HIS A 95 -2.60 -7.15 -15.46
C HIS A 95 -2.67 -5.61 -15.41
N SER A 96 -2.59 -4.96 -16.57
CA SER A 96 -2.58 -3.49 -16.67
C SER A 96 -3.95 -2.85 -16.39
N ASP A 97 -5.01 -3.62 -16.49
CA ASP A 97 -6.41 -3.32 -16.19
C ASP A 97 -6.71 -3.37 -14.68
N GLU A 98 -6.06 -4.27 -13.94
CA GLU A 98 -6.13 -4.33 -12.47
C GLU A 98 -5.38 -3.18 -11.78
N HIS A 99 -4.49 -2.49 -12.51
CA HIS A 99 -3.83 -1.31 -11.99
C HIS A 99 -4.82 -0.15 -11.90
N ASP A 100 -4.98 0.41 -10.70
CA ASP A 100 -5.79 1.60 -10.47
C ASP A 100 -5.22 2.80 -11.25
N LYS A 101 -5.77 3.04 -12.44
CA LYS A 101 -5.38 4.14 -13.33
C LYS A 101 -5.78 5.51 -12.78
N SER A 102 -6.69 5.57 -11.80
CA SER A 102 -7.12 6.82 -11.18
C SER A 102 -5.98 7.48 -10.40
N LYS A 103 -5.04 6.69 -9.86
CA LYS A 103 -3.82 7.20 -9.21
C LYS A 103 -2.76 7.74 -10.17
N THR A 104 -2.94 7.46 -11.47
CA THR A 104 -2.10 7.92 -12.57
C THR A 104 -2.82 8.93 -13.45
N ALA A 105 -3.96 9.46 -12.98
CA ALA A 105 -4.72 10.46 -13.71
C ALA A 105 -3.83 11.66 -14.03
N TYR A 106 -3.86 12.05 -15.30
CA TYR A 106 -3.32 13.31 -15.75
C TYR A 106 -4.41 14.35 -15.51
N GLU A 107 -4.15 15.28 -14.61
CA GLU A 107 -5.02 16.44 -14.41
C GLU A 107 -4.53 17.58 -15.28
N ASP A 108 -5.44 18.24 -16.01
CA ASP A 108 -5.14 19.50 -16.69
C ASP A 108 -5.06 20.62 -15.65
N LEU A 109 -3.86 21.16 -15.47
CA LEU A 109 -3.58 22.27 -14.55
C LEU A 109 -3.17 23.52 -15.35
N THR A 110 -3.49 24.69 -14.82
CA THR A 110 -3.05 25.96 -15.41
C THR A 110 -1.78 26.44 -14.74
N CYS A 111 -0.73 26.72 -15.52
CA CYS A 111 0.54 27.21 -15.01
C CYS A 111 0.38 28.62 -14.42
N GLN A 112 0.75 28.79 -13.14
CA GLN A 112 0.64 30.09 -12.44
C GLN A 112 1.59 31.17 -12.99
N GLN A 113 2.59 30.77 -13.77
CA GLN A 113 3.54 31.73 -14.36
C GLN A 113 3.17 32.16 -15.79
N CYS A 114 2.89 31.20 -16.69
CA CYS A 114 2.67 31.49 -18.11
C CYS A 114 1.21 31.35 -18.55
N GLY A 115 0.31 30.92 -17.66
CA GLY A 115 -1.13 30.78 -17.94
C GLY A 115 -1.49 29.61 -18.86
N ARG A 116 -0.52 28.84 -19.37
CA ARG A 116 -0.80 27.68 -20.25
C ARG A 116 -1.33 26.50 -19.44
N SER A 117 -2.31 25.79 -20.00
CA SER A 117 -2.72 24.47 -19.51
C SER A 117 -1.61 23.45 -19.74
N PHE A 118 -1.45 22.51 -18.82
CA PHE A 118 -0.53 21.40 -18.92
C PHE A 118 -1.02 20.19 -18.13
N LEU A 119 -0.72 19.00 -18.63
CA LEU A 119 -1.05 17.74 -17.96
C LEU A 119 -0.07 17.47 -16.81
N SER A 120 -0.60 17.21 -15.61
CA SER A 120 0.18 16.81 -14.45
C SER A 120 -0.07 15.36 -14.10
N TYR A 121 0.98 14.53 -14.20
CA TYR A 121 0.91 13.13 -13.78
C TYR A 121 0.92 13.03 -12.26
N ALA A 122 -0.16 12.52 -11.67
CA ALA A 122 -0.23 12.10 -10.26
C ALA A 122 0.16 13.17 -9.22
N ASN A 123 0.13 14.46 -9.60
CA ASN A 123 0.39 15.58 -8.70
C ASN A 123 -0.57 16.76 -9.02
N PRO A 124 -1.76 16.78 -8.41
CA PRO A 124 -2.74 17.85 -8.62
C PRO A 124 -2.29 19.19 -8.05
N ASN A 125 -1.26 19.20 -7.18
CA ASN A 125 -0.75 20.41 -6.54
C ASN A 125 0.39 21.08 -7.33
N ARG A 126 0.70 20.61 -8.53
CA ARG A 126 1.79 21.17 -9.35
C ARG A 126 1.40 22.55 -9.89
N LYS A 127 2.18 23.58 -9.53
CA LYS A 127 1.89 24.99 -9.86
C LYS A 127 2.43 25.46 -11.21
N PHE A 128 3.49 24.82 -11.72
CA PHE A 128 4.22 25.27 -12.89
C PHE A 128 4.40 24.15 -13.91
N CYS A 129 4.21 24.48 -15.19
CA CYS A 129 4.38 23.53 -16.29
C CYS A 129 5.84 23.08 -16.45
N SER A 130 6.80 23.89 -16.00
CA SER A 130 8.23 23.67 -16.21
C SER A 130 9.07 24.30 -15.10
N HIS A 131 10.32 23.84 -14.99
CA HIS A 131 11.30 24.39 -14.06
C HIS A 131 11.61 25.86 -14.36
N SER A 132 11.62 26.27 -15.64
CA SER A 132 11.81 27.66 -16.03
C SER A 132 10.67 28.56 -15.54
N CYS A 133 9.41 28.10 -15.61
CA CYS A 133 8.27 28.83 -15.05
C CYS A 133 8.35 28.96 -13.52
N TYR A 134 8.85 27.93 -12.82
CA TYR A 134 9.12 28.01 -11.39
C TYR A 134 10.18 29.07 -11.08
N ILE A 135 11.32 29.05 -11.78
CA ILE A 135 12.40 30.04 -11.61
C ILE A 135 11.88 31.45 -11.89
N GLN A 136 11.18 31.65 -13.00
CA GLN A 136 10.65 32.97 -13.39
C GLN A 136 9.69 33.52 -12.33
N SER A 137 8.80 32.67 -11.80
CA SER A 137 7.86 33.06 -10.76
C SER A 137 8.53 33.34 -9.42
N ARG A 138 9.58 32.59 -9.04
CA ARG A 138 10.28 32.77 -7.76
C ARG A 138 11.17 34.02 -7.83
N PHE A 139 12.02 34.11 -8.85
CA PHE A 139 13.19 35.00 -8.83
C PHE A 139 13.03 36.28 -9.66
N TYR A 140 12.03 36.34 -10.54
CA TYR A 140 11.96 37.39 -11.58
C TYR A 140 10.60 38.12 -11.68
N LYS A 141 9.64 37.85 -10.79
CA LYS A 141 8.48 38.75 -10.55
C LYS A 141 8.76 39.54 -9.26
N GLY A 142 8.96 40.87 -9.37
CA GLY A 142 9.28 41.77 -8.24
C GLY A 142 8.23 41.70 -7.12
N GLU A 143 8.54 41.98 -5.85
CA GLU A 143 9.60 42.77 -5.25
C GLU A 143 10.66 41.93 -4.51
N THR A 144 11.90 42.39 -4.56
CA THR A 144 13.03 41.81 -3.84
C THR A 144 12.92 42.11 -2.34
N ASN A 145 12.58 41.12 -1.52
CA ASN A 145 12.90 41.14 -0.11
C ASN A 145 13.16 39.72 0.38
N ASP A 146 14.30 39.13 0.02
CA ASP A 146 14.82 37.98 0.77
C ASP A 146 16.34 37.96 0.69
N LYS A 147 16.98 38.22 1.85
CA LYS A 147 18.42 38.04 2.02
C LYS A 147 18.78 36.57 1.80
N PRO A 148 19.89 36.26 1.10
CA PRO A 148 20.30 34.89 0.88
C PRO A 148 20.61 34.21 2.22
N THR A 149 19.99 33.06 2.47
CA THR A 149 20.44 32.16 3.55
C THR A 149 21.78 31.57 3.13
N ASN A 150 22.84 32.11 3.71
CA ASN A 150 24.19 31.62 3.56
C ASN A 150 24.33 30.33 4.39
N ASN A 151 24.10 29.17 3.78
CA ASN A 151 24.48 27.88 4.34
C ASN A 151 25.03 27.02 3.21
N GLY A 152 26.34 27.07 3.06
CA GLY A 152 27.11 26.24 2.15
C GLY A 152 28.59 26.33 2.49
N ASN A 153 29.02 25.57 3.49
CA ASN A 153 30.30 24.88 3.53
C ASN A 153 30.14 23.58 4.32
#